data_AF-A0A0U3A1W7-F1
#
_entry.id   AF-A0A0U3A1W7-F1
#
_cell.length_a   1.000
_cell.length_b   1.000
_cell.length_c   1.000
_cell.angle_alpha   90.00
_cell.angle_beta   90.00
_cell.angle_gamma   90.00
#
_symmetry.space_group_name_H-M   'P 1'
#
loop_
_entity.id
_entity.type
_entity.pdbx_description
1 polymer ?
#
loop_
_entity_poly.entity_id
_entity_poly.type
_entity_poly.pdbx_seq_one_letter_code
_entity_poly.pdbx_strand_id
1 'polypeptide(L)'
;MKGYQLLIAAVVLGVLAAFALNVSNRMADFEVYWRGASRAAAAEPLYRADDEHYRFKYLPAFAVLTIPLSFVPLPAAKVAWFAGSASAALLVLLICISVRLLPERRRPTALLALIGVVVLGKFFGHELILGQVNLLFGVLAGAAFLTMRAGNESAAGVLLAVTVAIKPYGLLFMPWLVARGKLSSVVAAVVTGVVVALLPVAIYGFSETIALHQAWWNTVTETTPSNLLNPDNVSFASMWVKWLGAGTAATSLAIISGVAALGAAVLVFL
;
A
#
# COMPACT_ATOMS: atom_id res chain seq x y z
N MET A 1 7.51 -14.96 -23.17
CA MET A 1 6.37 -14.07 -22.83
C MET A 1 5.25 -14.29 -23.83
N LYS A 2 3.99 -14.39 -23.40
CA LYS A 2 2.85 -14.52 -24.32
C LYS A 2 2.58 -13.17 -25.01
N GLY A 3 2.11 -13.16 -26.27
CA GLY A 3 1.98 -11.94 -27.08
C GLY A 3 1.17 -10.79 -26.44
N TYR A 4 0.18 -11.10 -25.60
CA TYR A 4 -0.58 -10.07 -24.87
C TYR A 4 0.24 -9.31 -23.81
N GLN A 5 1.30 -9.93 -23.26
CA GLN A 5 2.17 -9.27 -22.28
C GLN A 5 3.00 -8.16 -22.94
N LEU A 6 3.40 -8.37 -24.20
CA LEU A 6 4.11 -7.38 -25.01
C LEU A 6 3.19 -6.21 -25.40
N LEU A 7 1.93 -6.49 -25.73
CA LEU A 7 0.94 -5.45 -26.03
C LEU A 7 0.62 -4.58 -24.80
N ILE A 8 0.42 -5.21 -23.64
CA ILE A 8 0.19 -4.50 -22.36
C ILE A 8 1.42 -3.66 -22.00
N ALA A 9 2.62 -4.24 -22.11
CA ALA A 9 3.86 -3.51 -21.86
C ALA A 9 4.01 -2.33 -22.82
N ALA A 10 3.74 -2.49 -24.12
CA ALA A 10 3.87 -1.42 -25.10
C ALA A 10 2.88 -0.26 -24.85
N VAL A 11 1.63 -0.56 -24.51
CA VAL A 11 0.62 0.47 -24.18
C VAL A 11 1.00 1.19 -22.88
N VAL A 12 1.40 0.44 -21.85
CA VAL A 12 1.84 1.00 -20.57
C VAL A 12 3.09 1.87 -20.78
N LEU A 13 4.08 1.39 -21.52
CA LEU A 13 5.31 2.14 -21.85
C LEU A 13 5.01 3.40 -22.67
N GLY A 14 4.05 3.37 -23.60
CA GLY A 14 3.61 4.56 -24.35
C GLY A 14 2.99 5.63 -23.46
N VAL A 15 2.12 5.23 -22.52
CA VAL A 15 1.53 6.13 -21.52
C VAL A 15 2.60 6.68 -20.58
N LEU A 16 3.54 5.85 -20.14
CA LEU A 16 4.64 6.23 -19.28
C LEU A 16 5.63 7.17 -19.96
N ALA A 17 5.91 6.98 -21.25
CA ALA A 17 6.79 7.85 -22.03
C ALA A 17 6.17 9.24 -22.23
N ALA A 18 4.88 9.31 -22.56
CA ALA A 18 4.15 10.58 -22.65
C ALA A 18 4.10 11.32 -21.30
N PHE A 19 4.11 10.56 -20.20
CA PHE A 19 4.07 11.08 -18.85
C PHE A 19 5.46 11.49 -18.30
N ALA A 20 6.52 10.75 -18.64
CA ALA A 20 7.91 11.04 -18.29
C ALA A 20 8.34 12.44 -18.74
N LEU A 21 7.81 12.89 -19.88
CA LEU A 21 8.11 14.18 -20.48
C LEU A 21 7.43 15.37 -19.78
N ASN A 22 6.51 15.15 -18.83
CA ASN A 22 5.69 16.22 -18.26
C ASN A 22 5.60 16.29 -16.72
N VAL A 23 5.96 15.25 -15.95
CA VAL A 23 5.54 15.19 -14.52
C VAL A 23 6.60 14.67 -13.51
N SER A 24 7.88 14.58 -13.85
CA SER A 24 8.91 14.15 -12.88
C SER A 24 9.07 15.10 -11.67
N ASN A 25 8.65 16.36 -11.78
CA ASN A 25 8.81 17.35 -10.69
C ASN A 25 7.69 17.33 -9.63
N ARG A 26 6.61 16.56 -9.80
CA ARG A 26 5.40 16.67 -8.94
C ARG A 26 5.12 15.48 -8.00
N MET A 27 6.04 14.52 -7.88
CA MET A 27 5.85 13.32 -7.04
C MET A 27 5.97 13.63 -5.54
N ALA A 28 4.94 14.28 -4.99
CA ALA A 28 4.90 14.70 -3.60
C ALA A 28 4.91 13.51 -2.63
N ASP A 29 4.17 12.45 -2.92
CA ASP A 29 4.14 11.26 -2.06
C ASP A 29 5.46 10.49 -2.08
N PHE A 30 6.09 10.36 -3.24
CA PHE A 30 7.43 9.77 -3.31
C PHE A 30 8.45 10.55 -2.47
N GLU A 31 8.35 11.88 -2.48
CA GLU A 31 9.22 12.73 -1.68
C GLU A 31 9.01 12.53 -0.17
N VAL A 32 7.80 12.25 0.29
CA VAL A 32 7.55 11.84 1.69
C VAL A 32 8.35 10.58 2.04
N TYR A 33 8.37 9.59 1.14
CA TYR A 33 9.10 8.34 1.36
C TYR A 33 10.61 8.58 1.37
N TRP A 34 11.12 9.35 0.42
CA TRP A 34 12.53 9.69 0.32
C TRP A 34 13.03 10.49 1.53
N ARG A 35 12.24 11.46 2.02
CA ARG A 35 12.56 12.22 3.24
C ARG A 35 12.55 11.33 4.48
N GLY A 36 11.55 10.46 4.62
CA GLY A 36 11.47 9.48 5.70
C GLY A 36 12.66 8.52 5.70
N ALA A 37 13.03 8.00 4.52
CA ALA A 37 14.20 7.16 4.31
C ALA A 37 15.51 7.87 4.67
N SER A 38 15.69 9.12 4.22
CA SER A 38 16.87 9.92 4.52
C SER A 38 17.04 10.14 6.03
N ARG A 39 15.93 10.43 6.73
CA ARG A 39 15.92 10.53 8.20
C ARG A 39 16.20 9.22 8.89
N ALA A 40 15.62 8.12 8.41
CA ALA A 40 15.92 6.79 8.92
C ALA A 40 17.41 6.48 8.81
N ALA A 41 18.03 6.76 7.66
CA ALA A 41 19.47 6.56 7.47
C ALA A 41 20.32 7.35 8.47
N ALA A 42 19.85 8.53 8.90
CA ALA A 42 20.52 9.39 9.88
C ALA A 42 20.05 9.17 11.34
N ALA A 43 19.21 8.16 11.61
CA ALA A 43 18.56 7.92 12.90
C ALA A 43 17.81 9.14 13.48
N GLU A 44 17.29 9.99 12.59
CA GLU A 44 16.57 11.20 12.95
C GLU A 44 15.08 10.95 13.27
N PRO A 45 14.40 11.85 14.01
CA PRO A 45 12.95 11.75 14.24
C PRO A 45 12.16 11.73 12.93
N LEU A 46 11.34 10.68 12.73
CA LEU A 46 10.57 10.47 11.49
C LEU A 46 9.32 11.36 11.39
N TYR A 47 8.59 11.51 12.50
CA TYR A 47 7.27 12.13 12.54
C TYR A 47 7.36 13.57 13.07
N ARG A 48 7.43 14.56 12.17
CA ARG A 48 7.54 15.98 12.54
C ARG A 48 6.31 16.76 12.07
N ALA A 49 5.77 17.63 12.93
CA ALA A 49 4.63 18.48 12.57
C ALA A 49 5.02 19.53 11.53
N ASP A 50 6.26 20.04 11.62
CA ASP A 50 6.83 21.10 10.76
C ASP A 50 6.99 20.68 9.29
N ASP A 51 6.81 19.40 8.97
CA ASP A 51 6.82 18.93 7.58
C ASP A 51 5.53 19.24 6.81
N GLU A 52 4.49 19.69 7.51
CA GLU A 52 3.18 20.03 6.93
C GLU A 52 2.66 18.94 5.98
N HIS A 53 2.55 19.25 4.68
CA HIS A 53 2.11 18.33 3.64
C HIS A 53 3.01 17.10 3.50
N TYR A 54 4.30 17.22 3.82
CA TYR A 54 5.29 16.13 3.71
C TYR A 54 5.43 15.31 4.99
N ARG A 55 4.57 15.52 6.00
CA ARG A 55 4.62 14.76 7.26
C ARG A 55 4.50 13.26 6.97
N PHE A 56 5.50 12.50 7.42
CA PHE A 56 5.54 11.05 7.26
C PHE A 56 4.41 10.40 8.09
N LYS A 57 3.67 9.45 7.50
CA LYS A 57 2.51 8.78 8.15
C LYS A 57 2.55 7.25 8.03
N TYR A 58 3.64 6.71 7.52
CA TYR A 58 3.84 5.28 7.33
C TYR A 58 4.49 4.67 8.58
N LEU A 59 4.49 3.35 8.68
CA LEU A 59 5.17 2.67 9.78
C LEU A 59 6.67 2.97 9.78
N PRO A 60 7.34 2.95 10.95
CA PRO A 60 8.78 3.17 11.03
C PRO A 60 9.57 2.21 10.13
N ALA A 61 9.12 0.96 10.05
CA ALA A 61 9.70 -0.07 9.18
C ALA A 61 9.75 0.34 7.71
N PHE A 62 8.74 1.07 7.22
CA PHE A 62 8.71 1.53 5.82
C PHE A 62 9.84 2.51 5.52
N ALA A 63 10.11 3.43 6.45
CA ALA A 63 11.23 4.37 6.32
C ALA A 63 12.56 3.61 6.24
N VAL A 64 12.73 2.57 7.08
CA VAL A 64 13.93 1.72 7.09
C VAL A 64 14.08 0.92 5.79
N LEU A 65 13.00 0.29 5.31
CA LEU A 65 13.00 -0.48 4.05
C LEU A 65 13.30 0.39 2.83
N THR A 66 13.02 1.69 2.92
CA THR A 66 13.22 2.64 1.82
C THR A 66 14.53 3.43 1.91
N ILE A 67 15.38 3.20 2.92
CA ILE A 67 16.72 3.81 3.06
C ILE A 67 17.55 3.76 1.77
N PRO A 68 17.61 2.64 1.01
CA PRO A 68 18.40 2.63 -0.23
C PRO A 68 18.01 3.72 -1.24
N LEU A 69 16.77 4.20 -1.21
CA LEU A 69 16.30 5.29 -2.07
C LEU A 69 16.91 6.65 -1.70
N SER A 70 17.28 6.86 -0.43
CA SER A 70 17.85 8.13 0.03
C SER A 70 19.32 8.32 -0.31
N PHE A 71 20.02 7.27 -0.72
CA PHE A 71 21.41 7.37 -1.19
C PHE A 71 21.54 8.03 -2.57
N VAL A 72 20.41 8.18 -3.28
CA VAL A 72 20.35 8.85 -4.57
C VAL A 72 19.70 10.22 -4.39
N PRO A 73 20.22 11.29 -5.00
CA PRO A 73 19.59 12.61 -4.95
C PRO A 73 18.13 12.57 -5.39
N LEU A 74 17.25 13.28 -4.68
CA LEU A 74 15.81 13.22 -4.87
C LEU A 74 15.33 13.31 -6.34
N PRO A 75 15.86 14.21 -7.19
CA PRO A 75 15.45 14.25 -8.60
C PRO A 75 15.77 12.94 -9.35
N ALA A 76 16.95 12.37 -9.12
CA ALA A 76 17.34 11.10 -9.72
C ALA A 76 16.55 9.92 -9.13
N ALA A 77 16.21 9.95 -7.84
CA ALA A 77 15.35 8.96 -7.21
C ALA A 77 13.92 8.99 -7.79
N LYS A 78 13.34 10.17 -8.01
CA LYS A 78 12.03 10.34 -8.70
C LYS A 78 12.07 9.78 -10.11
N VAL A 79 13.14 10.06 -10.87
CA VAL A 79 13.33 9.50 -12.21
C VAL A 79 13.51 7.98 -12.16
N ALA A 80 14.28 7.43 -11.23
CA ALA A 80 14.47 5.99 -11.09
C ALA A 80 13.15 5.27 -10.72
N TRP A 81 12.35 5.87 -9.84
CA TRP A 81 11.03 5.34 -9.45
C TRP A 81 10.03 5.30 -10.62
N PHE A 82 10.10 6.31 -11.48
CA PHE A 82 9.16 6.48 -12.59
C PHE A 82 9.69 5.93 -13.93
N ALA A 83 10.78 6.51 -14.44
CA ALA A 83 11.42 6.16 -15.71
C ALA A 83 12.27 4.90 -15.61
N GLY A 84 12.82 4.59 -14.43
CA GLY A 84 13.63 3.39 -14.17
C GLY A 84 12.85 2.06 -14.10
N SER A 85 11.62 2.02 -14.63
CA SER A 85 10.78 0.81 -14.76
C SER A 85 10.06 0.33 -13.49
N ALA A 86 10.29 0.89 -12.30
CA ALA A 86 9.69 0.35 -11.07
C ALA A 86 8.15 0.49 -11.05
N SER A 87 7.61 1.71 -11.13
CA SER A 87 6.14 1.93 -11.11
C SER A 87 5.45 1.33 -12.34
N ALA A 88 6.12 1.43 -13.49
CA ALA A 88 5.71 0.82 -14.75
C ALA A 88 5.55 -0.70 -14.66
N ALA A 89 6.59 -1.38 -14.18
CA ALA A 89 6.61 -2.83 -14.03
C ALA A 89 5.60 -3.26 -12.96
N LEU A 90 5.46 -2.52 -11.87
CA LEU A 90 4.45 -2.79 -10.85
C LEU A 90 3.04 -2.70 -11.42
N LEU A 91 2.74 -1.71 -12.28
CA LEU A 91 1.44 -1.61 -12.94
C LEU A 91 1.17 -2.81 -13.87
N VAL A 92 2.13 -3.16 -14.73
CA VAL A 92 2.02 -4.34 -15.62
C VAL A 92 1.83 -5.61 -14.80
N LEU A 93 2.60 -5.76 -13.72
CA LEU A 93 2.54 -6.91 -12.83
C LEU A 93 1.19 -6.99 -12.11
N LEU A 94 0.68 -5.86 -11.61
CA LEU A 94 -0.64 -5.76 -10.99
C LEU A 94 -1.73 -6.22 -11.96
N ILE A 95 -1.74 -5.70 -13.19
CA ILE A 95 -2.72 -6.11 -14.22
C ILE A 95 -2.61 -7.61 -14.50
N CYS A 96 -1.39 -8.13 -14.66
CA CYS A 96 -1.15 -9.55 -14.91
C CYS A 96 -1.65 -10.43 -13.76
N ILE A 97 -1.37 -10.05 -12.51
CA ILE A 97 -1.81 -10.77 -11.31
C ILE A 97 -3.34 -10.70 -11.18
N SER A 98 -3.94 -9.54 -11.39
CA SER A 98 -5.40 -9.35 -11.33
C SER A 98 -6.13 -10.24 -12.32
N VAL A 99 -5.67 -10.32 -13.57
CA VAL A 99 -6.28 -11.25 -14.54
C VAL A 99 -6.05 -12.71 -14.15
N ARG A 100 -4.90 -13.03 -13.53
CA ARG A 100 -4.62 -14.39 -13.03
C ARG A 100 -5.55 -14.80 -11.89
N LEU A 101 -5.91 -13.86 -11.02
CA LEU A 101 -6.76 -14.08 -9.86
C LEU A 101 -8.23 -14.26 -10.20
N LEU A 102 -8.69 -13.87 -11.40
CA LEU A 102 -10.07 -14.12 -11.82
C LEU A 102 -10.44 -15.61 -11.65
N PRO A 103 -11.60 -15.91 -11.01
CA PRO A 103 -12.04 -17.29 -10.80
C PRO A 103 -12.39 -17.96 -12.13
N GLU A 104 -13.06 -17.23 -13.03
CA GLU A 104 -13.40 -17.64 -14.39
C GLU A 104 -12.96 -16.59 -15.40
N ARG A 105 -12.57 -17.01 -16.62
CA ARG A 105 -12.21 -16.11 -17.72
C ARG A 105 -13.06 -16.42 -18.94
N ARG A 106 -14.07 -15.56 -19.19
CA ARG A 106 -14.98 -15.69 -20.35
C ARG A 106 -14.57 -14.86 -21.57
N ARG A 107 -13.51 -14.07 -21.44
CA ARG A 107 -12.98 -13.17 -22.48
C ARG A 107 -11.46 -13.31 -22.58
N PRO A 108 -10.85 -12.96 -23.73
CA PRO A 108 -9.41 -12.99 -23.89
C PRO A 108 -8.69 -12.13 -22.84
N THR A 109 -7.55 -12.59 -22.33
CA THR A 109 -6.73 -11.88 -21.34
C THR A 109 -6.38 -10.45 -21.78
N ALA A 110 -6.06 -10.26 -23.06
CA ALA A 110 -5.74 -8.94 -23.60
C ALA A 110 -6.91 -7.95 -23.47
N LEU A 111 -8.14 -8.41 -23.74
CA LEU A 111 -9.34 -7.58 -23.61
C LEU A 111 -9.63 -7.23 -22.14
N LEU A 112 -9.51 -8.21 -21.24
CA LEU A 112 -9.70 -7.97 -19.80
C LEU A 112 -8.67 -6.98 -19.23
N ALA A 113 -7.40 -7.13 -19.64
CA ALA A 113 -6.35 -6.20 -19.27
C ALA A 113 -6.60 -4.79 -19.84
N LEU A 114 -7.00 -4.69 -21.11
CA LEU A 114 -7.34 -3.42 -21.75
C LEU A 114 -8.49 -2.72 -21.02
N ILE A 115 -9.56 -3.44 -20.71
CA ILE A 115 -10.70 -2.90 -19.94
C ILE A 115 -10.22 -2.38 -18.58
N GLY A 116 -9.39 -3.16 -17.86
CA GLY A 116 -8.82 -2.73 -16.58
C GLY A 116 -8.00 -1.45 -16.69
N VAL A 117 -7.13 -1.35 -17.71
CA VAL A 117 -6.33 -0.15 -17.97
C VAL A 117 -7.20 1.05 -18.32
N VAL A 118 -8.22 0.88 -19.17
CA VAL A 118 -9.08 1.99 -19.60
C VAL A 118 -9.96 2.48 -18.45
N VAL A 119 -10.64 1.58 -17.74
CA VAL A 119 -11.55 1.93 -16.64
C VAL A 119 -10.79 2.55 -15.46
N LEU A 120 -9.62 2.02 -15.13
CA LEU A 120 -8.81 2.50 -14.01
C LEU A 120 -7.73 3.51 -14.43
N GLY A 121 -7.68 3.91 -15.70
CA GLY A 121 -6.59 4.71 -16.26
C GLY A 121 -6.39 6.03 -15.54
N LYS A 122 -7.49 6.71 -15.16
CA LYS A 122 -7.43 7.94 -14.35
C LYS A 122 -6.72 7.71 -13.01
N PHE A 123 -7.05 6.62 -12.32
CA PHE A 123 -6.46 6.27 -11.03
C PHE A 123 -4.99 5.89 -11.18
N PHE A 124 -4.66 5.05 -12.16
CA PHE A 124 -3.26 4.70 -12.45
C PHE A 124 -2.43 5.93 -12.83
N GLY A 125 -2.98 6.85 -13.62
CA GLY A 125 -2.33 8.13 -13.90
C GLY A 125 -2.05 8.91 -12.62
N HIS A 126 -3.04 9.02 -11.73
CA HIS A 126 -2.87 9.72 -10.45
C HIS A 126 -1.83 9.08 -9.53
N GLU A 127 -1.82 7.74 -9.42
CA GLU A 127 -0.81 6.98 -8.67
C GLU A 127 0.61 7.28 -9.17
N LEU A 128 0.78 7.35 -10.50
CA LEU A 128 2.03 7.65 -11.16
C LEU A 128 2.47 9.11 -10.99
N ILE A 129 1.53 10.07 -11.02
CA ILE A 129 1.79 11.51 -10.75
C ILE A 129 2.35 11.71 -9.36
N LEU A 130 1.76 11.05 -8.38
CA LEU A 130 2.14 11.25 -6.99
C LEU A 130 3.38 10.43 -6.60
N GLY A 131 3.68 9.36 -7.35
CA GLY A 131 4.76 8.42 -7.03
C GLY A 131 4.40 7.53 -5.84
N GLN A 132 3.13 7.13 -5.73
CA GLN A 132 2.57 6.34 -4.63
C GLN A 132 3.05 4.89 -4.64
N VAL A 133 2.98 4.24 -3.46
CA VAL A 133 3.29 2.81 -3.29
C VAL A 133 2.06 1.88 -3.35
N ASN A 134 0.87 2.36 -3.75
CA ASN A 134 -0.32 1.49 -3.82
C ASN A 134 -0.17 0.37 -4.86
N LEU A 135 0.57 0.60 -5.96
CA LEU A 135 0.89 -0.44 -6.93
C LEU A 135 1.71 -1.57 -6.30
N LEU A 136 2.72 -1.22 -5.49
CA LEU A 136 3.52 -2.20 -4.74
C LEU A 136 2.65 -2.99 -3.76
N PHE A 137 1.78 -2.30 -3.01
CA PHE A 137 0.81 -2.93 -2.13
C PHE A 137 -0.07 -3.94 -2.88
N GLY A 138 -0.67 -3.53 -4.00
CA GLY A 138 -1.56 -4.38 -4.80
C GLY A 138 -0.86 -5.60 -5.38
N VAL A 139 0.39 -5.43 -5.84
CA VAL A 139 1.22 -6.54 -6.31
C VAL A 139 1.50 -7.55 -5.19
N LEU A 140 1.91 -7.08 -4.02
CA LEU A 140 2.22 -7.95 -2.87
C LEU A 140 0.97 -8.70 -2.39
N ALA A 141 -0.16 -8.00 -2.24
CA ALA A 141 -1.43 -8.62 -1.86
C ALA A 141 -1.89 -9.64 -2.91
N GLY A 142 -1.84 -9.28 -4.19
CA GLY A 142 -2.20 -10.18 -5.28
C GLY A 142 -1.28 -11.40 -5.39
N ALA A 143 0.03 -11.23 -5.18
CA ALA A 143 1.00 -12.31 -5.13
C ALA A 143 0.75 -13.24 -3.93
N ALA A 144 0.33 -12.68 -2.78
CA ALA A 144 -0.09 -13.48 -1.63
C ALA A 144 -1.26 -14.41 -2.02
N PHE A 145 -2.30 -13.88 -2.66
CA PHE A 145 -3.41 -14.72 -3.11
C PHE A 145 -3.00 -15.77 -4.16
N LEU A 146 -2.08 -15.45 -5.07
CA LEU A 146 -1.57 -16.44 -6.04
C LEU A 146 -0.77 -17.55 -5.37
N THR A 147 0.07 -17.22 -4.38
CA THR A 147 0.84 -18.21 -3.60
C THR A 147 -0.08 -19.08 -2.75
N MET A 148 -1.16 -18.52 -2.18
CA MET A 148 -2.22 -19.32 -1.52
C MET A 148 -2.89 -20.29 -2.49
N ARG A 149 -3.26 -19.84 -3.70
CA ARG A 149 -3.86 -20.72 -4.72
C ARG A 149 -2.91 -21.84 -5.14
N ALA A 150 -1.60 -21.62 -5.06
CA ALA A 150 -0.58 -22.63 -5.31
C ALA A 150 -0.30 -23.54 -4.09
N GLY A 151 -1.01 -23.35 -2.97
CA GLY A 151 -0.85 -24.13 -1.74
C GLY A 151 0.28 -23.66 -0.81
N ASN A 152 1.00 -22.59 -1.14
CA ASN A 152 2.06 -22.04 -0.30
C ASN A 152 1.52 -21.00 0.69
N GLU A 153 0.93 -21.49 1.76
CA GLU A 153 0.30 -20.68 2.81
C GLU A 153 1.30 -19.78 3.54
N SER A 154 2.51 -20.28 3.86
CA SER A 154 3.51 -19.49 4.59
C SER A 154 4.00 -18.30 3.77
N ALA A 155 4.34 -18.49 2.50
CA ALA A 155 4.75 -17.38 1.64
C ALA A 155 3.65 -16.31 1.53
N ALA A 156 2.39 -16.73 1.49
CA ALA A 156 1.29 -15.80 1.45
C ALA A 156 1.11 -15.01 2.76
N GLY A 157 1.29 -15.67 3.90
CA GLY A 157 1.33 -15.01 5.22
C GLY A 157 2.43 -13.94 5.31
N VAL A 158 3.65 -14.27 4.86
CA VAL A 158 4.76 -13.32 4.76
C VAL A 158 4.38 -12.12 3.89
N LEU A 159 3.89 -12.37 2.66
CA LEU A 159 3.54 -11.31 1.73
C LEU A 159 2.46 -10.37 2.29
N LEU A 160 1.40 -10.92 2.91
CA LEU A 160 0.36 -10.10 3.54
C LEU A 160 0.89 -9.28 4.73
N ALA A 161 1.76 -9.85 5.57
CA ALA A 161 2.38 -9.09 6.66
C ALA A 161 3.28 -7.95 6.14
N VAL A 162 4.03 -8.18 5.04
CA VAL A 162 4.81 -7.11 4.40
C VAL A 162 3.90 -5.99 3.88
N THR A 163 2.68 -6.29 3.41
CA THR A 163 1.76 -5.20 2.99
C THR A 163 1.44 -4.22 4.11
N VAL A 164 1.42 -4.67 5.37
CA VAL A 164 1.20 -3.81 6.55
C VAL A 164 2.32 -2.78 6.67
N ALA A 165 3.57 -3.18 6.43
CA ALA A 165 4.72 -2.28 6.39
C ALA A 165 4.56 -1.20 5.32
N ILE A 166 4.08 -1.58 4.13
CA ILE A 166 3.90 -0.66 3.01
C ILE A 166 2.74 0.31 3.25
N LYS A 167 1.57 -0.22 3.67
CA LYS A 167 0.36 0.55 3.97
C LYS A 167 -0.34 -0.12 5.17
N PRO A 168 -0.49 0.57 6.31
CA PRO A 168 -1.03 -0.04 7.54
C PRO A 168 -2.39 -0.74 7.39
N TYR A 169 -3.23 -0.30 6.45
CA TYR A 169 -4.52 -0.95 6.18
C TYR A 169 -4.39 -2.37 5.59
N GLY A 170 -3.20 -2.82 5.20
CA GLY A 170 -2.93 -4.25 4.92
C GLY A 170 -3.29 -5.16 6.09
N LEU A 171 -3.36 -4.61 7.32
CA LEU A 171 -3.81 -5.32 8.51
C LEU A 171 -5.25 -5.86 8.37
N LEU A 172 -6.07 -5.27 7.49
CA LEU A 172 -7.43 -5.74 7.22
C LEU A 172 -7.48 -7.16 6.64
N PHE A 173 -6.38 -7.66 6.07
CA PHE A 173 -6.29 -9.05 5.64
C PHE A 173 -6.11 -10.04 6.79
N MET A 174 -5.68 -9.61 7.98
CA MET A 174 -5.34 -10.51 9.09
C MET A 174 -6.55 -11.26 9.67
N PRO A 175 -7.71 -10.63 9.95
CA PRO A 175 -8.89 -11.36 10.42
C PRO A 175 -9.32 -12.44 9.43
N TRP A 176 -9.32 -12.11 8.14
CA TRP A 176 -9.60 -13.04 7.04
C TRP A 176 -8.58 -14.19 6.98
N LEU A 177 -7.28 -13.89 7.17
CA LEU A 177 -6.22 -14.89 7.16
C LEU A 177 -6.38 -15.90 8.30
N VAL A 178 -6.74 -15.42 9.50
CA VAL A 178 -7.01 -16.27 10.67
C VAL A 178 -8.25 -17.13 10.45
N ALA A 179 -9.33 -16.55 9.91
CA ALA A 179 -10.58 -17.25 9.64
C ALA A 179 -10.42 -18.43 8.66
N ARG A 180 -9.43 -18.40 7.77
CA ARG A 180 -9.12 -19.53 6.87
C ARG A 180 -8.63 -20.79 7.60
N GLY A 181 -8.28 -20.70 8.88
CA GLY A 181 -7.83 -21.85 9.69
C GLY A 181 -6.50 -22.45 9.24
N LYS A 182 -5.70 -21.73 8.44
CA LYS A 182 -4.39 -22.19 7.96
C LYS A 182 -3.28 -21.69 8.89
N LEU A 183 -2.90 -22.51 9.86
CA LEU A 183 -1.91 -22.13 10.88
C LEU A 183 -0.59 -21.62 10.29
N SER A 184 -0.12 -22.24 9.20
CA SER A 184 1.15 -21.89 8.56
C SER A 184 1.17 -20.48 7.96
N SER A 185 0.05 -19.97 7.46
CA SER A 185 -0.03 -18.58 6.97
C SER A 185 -0.15 -17.59 8.13
N VAL A 186 -0.90 -17.93 9.17
CA VAL A 186 -1.03 -17.10 10.38
C VAL A 186 0.30 -16.95 11.09
N VAL A 187 1.01 -18.05 11.35
CA VAL A 187 2.33 -18.03 12.01
C VAL A 187 3.33 -17.23 11.17
N ALA A 188 3.37 -17.46 9.86
CA ALA A 188 4.24 -16.70 8.97
C ALA A 188 3.93 -15.20 9.00
N ALA A 189 2.65 -14.81 8.96
CA ALA A 189 2.24 -13.42 9.05
C ALA A 189 2.61 -12.78 10.40
N VAL A 190 2.42 -13.49 11.51
CA VAL A 190 2.78 -13.00 12.86
C VAL A 190 4.29 -12.83 12.97
N VAL A 191 5.08 -13.84 12.60
CA VAL A 191 6.54 -13.77 12.65
C VAL A 191 7.06 -12.63 11.78
N THR A 192 6.59 -12.51 10.54
CA THR A 192 6.96 -11.40 9.65
C THR A 192 6.50 -10.05 10.21
N GLY A 193 5.30 -9.96 10.78
CA GLY A 193 4.79 -8.74 11.40
C GLY A 193 5.66 -8.28 12.58
N VAL A 194 6.12 -9.21 13.42
CA VAL A 194 7.07 -8.93 14.51
C VAL A 194 8.41 -8.45 13.95
N VAL A 195 8.94 -9.11 12.91
CA VAL A 195 10.18 -8.66 12.24
C VAL A 195 10.03 -7.25 11.66
N VAL A 196 8.89 -6.96 11.01
CA VAL A 196 8.58 -5.62 10.49
C VAL A 196 8.55 -4.59 11.62
N ALA A 197 7.84 -4.87 12.72
CA ALA A 197 7.75 -3.95 13.86
C ALA A 197 9.12 -3.71 14.54
N LEU A 198 9.98 -4.73 14.58
CA LEU A 198 11.30 -4.63 15.19
C LEU A 198 12.39 -4.16 14.22
N LEU A 199 12.10 -4.03 12.92
CA LEU A 199 13.08 -3.62 11.92
C LEU A 199 13.84 -2.32 12.27
N PRO A 200 13.20 -1.27 12.82
CA PRO A 200 13.90 -0.04 13.20
C PRO A 200 14.90 -0.20 14.34
N VAL A 201 14.84 -1.28 15.13
CA VAL A 201 15.75 -1.51 16.27
C VAL A 201 17.20 -1.52 15.83
N ALA A 202 17.47 -2.01 14.61
CA ALA A 202 18.82 -2.07 14.06
C ALA A 202 19.47 -0.69 13.84
N ILE A 203 18.67 0.39 13.77
CA ILE A 203 19.13 1.75 13.49
C ILE A 203 18.90 2.67 14.68
N TYR A 204 17.71 2.58 15.29
CA TYR A 204 17.28 3.49 16.34
C TYR A 204 17.54 2.95 17.75
N GLY A 205 17.71 1.63 17.91
CA GLY A 205 17.67 0.99 19.22
C GLY A 205 16.25 0.67 19.67
N PHE A 206 16.13 -0.10 20.77
CA PHE A 206 14.85 -0.67 21.20
C PHE A 206 13.88 0.38 21.77
N SER A 207 14.37 1.22 22.70
CA SER A 207 13.55 2.25 23.36
C SER A 207 13.01 3.27 22.35
N GLU A 208 13.84 3.69 21.41
CA GLU A 208 13.55 4.65 20.36
C GLU A 208 12.61 4.03 19.32
N THR A 209 12.74 2.73 19.03
CA THR A 209 11.77 2.03 18.18
C THR A 209 10.37 2.05 18.78
N ILE A 210 10.24 1.84 20.10
CA ILE A 210 8.94 1.97 20.79
C ILE A 210 8.43 3.41 20.66
N ALA A 211 9.30 4.40 20.91
CA ALA A 211 8.94 5.81 20.78
C ALA A 211 8.49 6.17 19.35
N LEU A 212 9.12 5.62 18.31
CA LEU A 212 8.72 5.81 16.92
C LEU A 212 7.34 5.23 16.62
N HIS A 213 7.01 4.05 17.14
CA HIS A 213 5.67 3.47 16.95
C HIS A 213 4.60 4.30 17.68
N GLN A 214 4.90 4.83 18.87
CA GLN A 214 4.00 5.73 19.58
C GLN A 214 3.82 7.05 18.82
N ALA A 215 4.91 7.64 18.31
CA ALA A 215 4.87 8.86 17.52
C ALA A 215 4.11 8.69 16.20
N TRP A 216 4.24 7.52 15.56
CA TRP A 216 3.43 7.11 14.42
C TRP A 216 1.95 7.10 14.77
N TRP A 217 1.58 6.39 15.84
CA TRP A 217 0.20 6.26 16.29
C TRP A 217 -0.44 7.62 16.59
N ASN A 218 0.27 8.48 17.32
CA ASN A 218 -0.17 9.85 17.60
C ASN A 218 -0.35 10.63 16.30
N THR A 219 0.62 10.56 15.38
CA THR A 219 0.57 11.27 14.09
C THR A 219 -0.61 10.86 13.22
N VAL A 220 -0.87 9.56 13.07
CA VAL A 220 -2.01 9.11 12.26
C VAL A 220 -3.33 9.47 12.92
N THR A 221 -3.43 9.38 14.25
CA THR A 221 -4.65 9.70 14.99
C THR A 221 -4.96 11.19 14.97
N GLU A 222 -3.97 12.05 15.19
CA GLU A 222 -4.10 13.52 15.15
C GLU A 222 -4.48 14.04 13.76
N THR A 223 -3.96 13.41 12.71
CA THR A 223 -4.17 13.89 11.33
C THR A 223 -5.34 13.23 10.62
N THR A 224 -6.02 12.27 11.25
CA THR A 224 -7.21 11.62 10.66
C THR A 224 -8.47 12.49 10.70
N PRO A 225 -8.81 13.21 11.80
CA PRO A 225 -10.03 14.00 11.91
C PRO A 225 -10.23 15.00 10.77
N SER A 226 -9.19 15.74 10.38
CA SER A 226 -9.26 16.72 9.28
C SER A 226 -9.53 16.08 7.92
N ASN A 227 -9.26 14.77 7.78
CA ASN A 227 -9.50 14.01 6.55
C ASN A 227 -10.88 13.37 6.49
N LEU A 228 -11.69 13.39 7.55
CA LEU A 228 -13.01 12.73 7.56
C LEU A 228 -14.00 13.38 6.59
N LEU A 229 -13.93 14.71 6.43
CA LEU A 229 -14.79 15.45 5.51
C LEU A 229 -14.20 15.58 4.10
N ASN A 230 -12.99 15.07 3.87
CA ASN A 230 -12.40 15.07 2.54
C ASN A 230 -13.32 14.30 1.56
N PRO A 231 -13.72 14.89 0.42
CA PRO A 231 -14.58 14.23 -0.57
C PRO A 231 -14.08 12.85 -1.00
N ASP A 232 -12.76 12.67 -1.09
CA ASP A 232 -12.10 11.44 -1.54
C ASP A 232 -12.02 10.36 -0.44
N ASN A 233 -12.35 10.69 0.81
CA ASN A 233 -12.37 9.70 1.88
C ASN A 233 -13.63 8.83 1.81
N VAL A 234 -13.42 7.54 1.51
CA VAL A 234 -14.47 6.52 1.33
C VAL A 234 -14.63 5.57 2.52
N SER A 235 -14.02 5.87 3.67
CA SER A 235 -14.16 5.06 4.88
C SER A 235 -15.57 5.11 5.47
N PHE A 236 -15.99 4.08 6.21
CA PHE A 236 -17.24 4.11 6.97
C PHE A 236 -17.31 5.30 7.94
N ALA A 237 -16.19 5.65 8.56
CA ALA A 237 -16.11 6.83 9.43
C ALA A 237 -16.45 8.12 8.66
N SER A 238 -15.83 8.34 7.50
CA SER A 238 -16.14 9.47 6.62
C SER A 238 -17.60 9.47 6.16
N MET A 239 -18.13 8.32 5.75
CA MET A 239 -19.54 8.18 5.34
C MET A 239 -20.50 8.66 6.44
N TRP A 240 -20.36 8.12 7.65
CA TRP A 240 -21.25 8.48 8.76
C TRP A 240 -21.05 9.91 9.25
N VAL A 241 -19.81 10.41 9.27
CA VAL A 241 -19.53 11.81 9.65
C VAL A 241 -20.10 12.80 8.62
N LYS A 242 -20.04 12.50 7.32
CA LYS A 242 -20.65 13.32 6.28
C LYS A 242 -22.18 13.37 6.38
N TRP A 243 -22.82 12.30 6.86
CA TRP A 243 -24.29 12.21 6.97
C TRP A 243 -24.85 12.73 8.28
N LEU A 244 -24.18 12.46 9.40
CA LEU A 244 -24.70 12.72 10.75
C LEU A 244 -23.91 13.80 11.50
N GLY A 245 -22.81 14.28 10.92
CA GLY A 245 -21.83 15.10 11.63
C GLY A 245 -20.88 14.26 12.49
N ALA A 246 -19.76 14.86 12.90
CA ALA A 246 -18.82 14.21 13.81
C ALA A 246 -19.43 14.11 15.22
N GLY A 247 -19.48 12.90 15.77
CA GLY A 247 -20.02 12.65 17.10
C GLY A 247 -20.17 11.16 17.41
N THR A 248 -20.63 10.84 18.63
CA THR A 248 -20.74 9.46 19.14
C THR A 248 -21.56 8.54 18.25
N ALA A 249 -22.65 9.04 17.66
CA ALA A 249 -23.50 8.26 16.75
C ALA A 249 -22.72 7.83 15.49
N ALA A 250 -22.03 8.76 14.82
CA ALA A 250 -21.23 8.48 13.64
C ALA A 250 -20.07 7.51 13.95
N THR A 251 -19.40 7.69 15.09
CA THR A 251 -18.33 6.78 15.56
C THR A 251 -18.87 5.36 15.80
N SER A 252 -20.00 5.24 16.50
CA SER A 252 -20.61 3.94 16.81
C SER A 252 -21.02 3.20 15.53
N LEU A 253 -21.67 3.90 14.60
CA LEU A 253 -22.08 3.34 13.32
C LEU A 253 -20.89 2.96 12.44
N ALA A 254 -19.79 3.74 12.47
CA ALA A 254 -18.57 3.40 11.76
C ALA A 254 -17.92 2.11 12.29
N ILE A 255 -17.86 1.96 13.62
CA ILE A 255 -17.37 0.73 14.26
C ILE A 255 -18.26 -0.45 13.90
N ILE A 256 -19.59 -0.32 14.04
CA ILE A 256 -20.54 -1.38 13.71
C ILE A 256 -20.42 -1.79 12.24
N SER A 257 -20.36 -0.83 11.32
CA SER A 257 -20.21 -1.10 9.88
C SER A 257 -18.89 -1.80 9.57
N GLY A 258 -17.79 -1.35 10.19
CA GLY A 258 -16.47 -1.98 10.04
C GLY A 258 -16.43 -3.42 10.56
N VAL A 259 -16.94 -3.66 11.77
CA VAL A 259 -17.02 -4.98 12.37
C VAL A 259 -17.94 -5.89 11.57
N ALA A 260 -19.10 -5.41 11.12
CA ALA A 260 -20.03 -6.16 10.29
C ALA A 260 -19.40 -6.56 8.95
N ALA A 261 -18.66 -5.65 8.30
CA ALA A 261 -17.96 -5.95 7.05
C ALA A 261 -16.84 -6.99 7.23
N LEU A 262 -16.05 -6.89 8.29
CA LEU A 262 -15.03 -7.88 8.63
C LEU A 262 -15.66 -9.23 9.00
N GLY A 263 -16.74 -9.22 9.79
CA GLY A 263 -17.50 -10.41 10.16
C GLY A 263 -18.09 -11.11 8.94
N ALA A 264 -18.67 -10.36 8.00
CA ALA A 264 -19.18 -10.91 6.73
C ALA A 264 -18.06 -11.58 5.90
N ALA A 265 -16.85 -11.01 5.88
CA ALA A 265 -15.71 -11.63 5.21
C ALA A 265 -15.23 -12.93 5.88
N VAL A 266 -15.41 -13.05 7.21
CA VAL A 266 -15.10 -14.26 7.98
C VAL A 266 -16.17 -15.33 7.81
N LEU A 267 -17.45 -14.96 7.76
CA LEU A 267 -18.59 -15.89 7.60
C LEU A 267 -18.53 -16.74 6.33
N VAL A 268 -17.79 -16.33 5.30
CA VAL A 268 -17.58 -17.14 4.08
C VAL A 268 -16.82 -18.46 4.37
N PHE A 269 -16.16 -18.57 5.53
CA PHE A 269 -15.40 -19.76 5.94
C PHE A 269 -16.06 -20.59 7.04
N LEU A 270 -17.20 -20.16 7.56
CA LEU A 270 -18.01 -20.89 8.54
C LEU A 270 -19.09 -21.71 7.81
#